data_AF-A0A1H4UYJ2-F1
#
_entry.id   AF-A0A1H4UYJ2-F1
#
_cell.length_a   1.000
_cell.length_b   1.000
_cell.length_c   1.000
_cell.angle_alpha   90.00
_cell.angle_beta   90.00
_cell.angle_gamma   90.00
#
_symmetry.space_group_name_H-M   'P 1'
#
loop_
_entity.id
_entity.type
_entity.pdbx_description
1 polymer ?
#
loop_
_entity_poly.entity_id
_entity_poly.type
_entity_poly.pdbx_seq_one_letter_code
_entity_poly.pdbx_strand_id
1 'polypeptide(L)'
;MKYVQHDRGKWKVRITVPEELRAILGKRELVESDLPSDAKSCEKLAHGIINRFFAQIDEARDALEARQKFPSVLLSAAAKSHYAARWHRML
;
A
#
# COMPACT_ATOMS: atom_id res chain seq x y z
N MET A 1 15.14 -14.92 -10.73
CA MET A 1 13.95 -14.43 -9.98
C MET A 1 13.21 -13.39 -10.82
N LYS A 2 11.87 -13.38 -10.83
CA LYS A 2 11.04 -12.51 -11.70
C LYS A 2 11.19 -11.00 -11.43
N TYR A 3 11.43 -10.62 -10.17
CA TYR A 3 11.45 -9.21 -9.72
C TYR A 3 12.85 -8.61 -9.60
N VAL A 4 13.89 -9.41 -9.81
CA VAL A 4 15.29 -8.98 -9.72
C VAL A 4 15.78 -8.66 -11.13
N GLN A 5 16.34 -7.47 -11.31
CA GLN A 5 16.91 -7.00 -12.56
C GLN A 5 18.37 -6.64 -12.34
N HIS A 6 19.20 -6.89 -13.36
CA HIS A 6 20.58 -6.43 -13.38
C HIS A 6 20.69 -5.33 -14.44
N ASP A 7 21.10 -4.13 -14.03
CA ASP A 7 21.16 -2.96 -14.90
C ASP A 7 22.42 -2.15 -14.59
N ARG A 8 23.21 -1.85 -15.62
CA ARG A 8 24.48 -1.08 -15.51
C ARG A 8 25.44 -1.57 -14.40
N GLY A 9 25.54 -2.89 -14.22
CA GLY A 9 26.40 -3.49 -13.19
C GLY A 9 25.83 -3.43 -11.77
N LYS A 10 24.57 -3.03 -11.61
CA LYS A 10 23.87 -2.97 -10.33
C LYS A 10 22.69 -3.92 -10.33
N TRP A 11 22.52 -4.64 -9.23
CA TRP A 11 21.32 -5.41 -8.98
C TRP A 11 20.24 -4.51 -8.38
N LYS A 12 19.01 -4.67 -8.86
CA LYS A 12 17.83 -3.94 -8.38
C LYS A 12 16.63 -4.88 -8.27
N VAL A 13 15.80 -4.69 -7.25
CA VAL A 13 14.48 -5.32 -7.14
C VAL A 13 13.43 -4.31 -7.56
N ARG A 14 12.54 -4.69 -8.47
CA ARG A 14 11.46 -3.84 -8.98
C ARG A 14 10.15 -4.59 -9.01
N ILE A 15 9.12 -3.99 -8.41
CA ILE A 15 7.72 -4.44 -8.49
C ILE A 15 6.85 -3.28 -8.94
N THR A 16 6.03 -3.53 -9.96
CA THR A 16 5.03 -2.56 -10.44
C THR A 16 3.88 -2.47 -9.46
N VAL A 17 3.52 -1.26 -9.06
CA VAL A 17 2.36 -1.03 -8.20
C VAL A 17 1.08 -1.08 -9.04
N PRO A 18 0.08 -1.91 -8.65
CA PRO A 18 -1.25 -1.92 -9.27
C PRO A 18 -1.88 -0.53 -9.29
N GLU A 19 -2.61 -0.21 -10.36
CA GLU A 19 -3.09 1.15 -10.63
C GLU A 19 -4.00 1.69 -9.52
N GLU A 20 -4.85 0.84 -8.98
CA GLU A 20 -5.77 1.11 -7.88
C GLU A 20 -5.06 1.49 -6.58
N LEU A 21 -3.81 1.04 -6.39
CA LEU A 21 -3.01 1.32 -5.19
C LEU A 21 -2.09 2.53 -5.35
N ARG A 22 -1.91 3.03 -6.58
CA ARG A 22 -1.02 4.19 -6.83
C ARG A 22 -1.48 5.44 -6.07
N ALA A 23 -2.80 5.61 -5.91
CA ALA A 23 -3.38 6.71 -5.15
C ALA A 23 -3.13 6.61 -3.64
N ILE A 24 -2.87 5.41 -3.12
CA ILE A 24 -2.60 5.17 -1.69
C ILE A 24 -1.11 5.22 -1.40
N LEU A 25 -0.30 4.51 -2.19
CA LEU A 25 1.15 4.41 -2.02
C LEU A 25 1.90 5.63 -2.56
N GLY A 26 1.27 6.45 -3.42
CA GLY A 26 1.88 7.65 -4.01
C GLY A 26 3.01 7.37 -5.00
N LYS A 27 3.24 6.10 -5.35
CA LYS A 27 4.32 5.65 -6.23
C LYS A 27 3.78 4.69 -7.28
N ARG A 28 4.40 4.70 -8.46
CA ARG A 28 4.07 3.79 -9.57
C ARG A 28 4.78 2.45 -9.44
N GLU A 29 5.92 2.43 -8.76
CA GLU A 29 6.82 1.28 -8.66
C GLU A 29 7.52 1.27 -7.31
N LEU A 30 7.72 0.09 -6.76
CA LEU A 30 8.60 -0.14 -5.62
C LEU A 30 9.93 -0.64 -6.16
N VAL A 31 10.98 0.13 -5.92
CA VAL A 31 12.33 -0.13 -6.43
C VAL A 31 13.32 -0.03 -5.28
N GLU A 32 14.13 -1.06 -5.13
CA GLU A 32 15.33 -1.03 -4.29
C GLU A 32 16.52 -1.23 -5.22
N SER A 33 17.39 -0.24 -5.28
CA SER A 33 18.65 -0.26 -6.00
C SER A 33 19.78 -0.22 -4.97
N ASP A 34 20.90 -0.87 -5.27
CA ASP A 34 22.08 -1.03 -4.37
C ASP A 34 22.18 -2.42 -3.70
N LEU A 35 21.79 -3.45 -4.44
CA LEU A 35 22.05 -4.83 -4.03
C LEU A 35 23.50 -5.22 -4.32
N PRO A 36 24.11 -6.07 -3.46
CA PRO A 36 25.48 -6.52 -3.64
C PRO A 36 25.65 -7.29 -4.95
N SER A 37 26.85 -7.19 -5.55
CA SER A 37 27.16 -7.84 -6.83
C SER A 37 27.27 -9.37 -6.74
N ASP A 38 27.45 -9.92 -5.54
CA ASP A 38 27.49 -11.36 -5.30
C ASP A 38 26.10 -11.99 -5.47
N ALA A 39 25.98 -12.97 -6.36
CA ALA A 39 24.70 -13.56 -6.75
C ALA A 39 23.95 -14.20 -5.56
N LYS A 40 24.64 -14.96 -4.70
CA LYS A 40 24.01 -15.62 -3.54
C LYS A 40 23.51 -14.61 -2.51
N SER A 41 24.32 -13.60 -2.24
CA SER A 41 24.00 -12.53 -1.28
C SER A 41 22.87 -11.66 -1.81
N CYS A 42 22.88 -11.36 -3.11
CA CYS A 42 21.81 -10.66 -3.81
C CYS A 42 20.49 -11.43 -3.71
N GLU A 43 20.47 -12.73 -3.99
CA GLU A 43 19.24 -13.53 -3.92
C GLU A 43 18.62 -13.58 -2.53
N LYS A 44 19.45 -13.68 -1.49
CA LYS A 44 19.00 -13.68 -0.08
C LYS A 44 18.39 -12.34 0.31
N LEU A 45 19.03 -11.23 -0.04
CA LEU A 45 18.52 -9.88 0.24
C LEU A 45 17.29 -9.56 -0.61
N ALA A 46 17.29 -9.96 -1.88
CA ALA A 46 16.19 -9.77 -2.80
C ALA A 46 14.91 -10.41 -2.27
N HIS A 47 14.97 -11.63 -1.71
CA HIS A 47 13.80 -12.26 -1.08
C HIS A 47 13.22 -11.39 0.05
N GLY A 48 14.08 -10.88 0.93
CA GLY A 48 13.64 -10.00 2.02
C GLY A 48 13.01 -8.70 1.53
N ILE A 49 13.56 -8.10 0.47
CA ILE A 49 13.02 -6.88 -0.15
C ILE A 49 11.69 -7.17 -0.83
N ILE A 50 11.61 -8.26 -1.60
CA ILE A 50 10.38 -8.69 -2.29
C ILE A 50 9.25 -8.90 -1.27
N ASN A 51 9.52 -9.59 -0.16
CA ASN A 51 8.52 -9.80 0.89
C ASN A 51 8.07 -8.48 1.53
N ARG A 52 9.00 -7.54 1.77
CA ARG A 52 8.65 -6.20 2.26
C ARG A 52 7.78 -5.43 1.27
N PHE A 53 8.07 -5.52 -0.03
CA PHE A 53 7.26 -4.89 -1.06
C PHE A 53 5.86 -5.50 -1.16
N PHE A 54 5.73 -6.83 -1.03
CA PHE A 54 4.42 -7.46 -0.97
C PHE A 54 3.64 -7.04 0.27
N ALA A 55 4.28 -6.96 1.44
CA ALA A 55 3.63 -6.46 2.66
C ALA A 55 3.09 -5.03 2.49
N GLN A 56 3.84 -4.13 1.84
CA GLN A 56 3.37 -2.77 1.54
C GLN A 56 2.18 -2.75 0.57
N ILE A 57 2.17 -3.65 -0.40
CA ILE A 57 1.06 -3.79 -1.36
C ILE A 57 -0.19 -4.30 -0.65
N ASP A 58 -0.06 -5.30 0.22
CA ASP A 58 -1.18 -5.87 0.97
C ASP A 58 -1.73 -4.86 1.98
N GLU A 59 -0.88 -4.12 2.69
CA GLU A 59 -1.32 -3.03 3.58
C GLU A 59 -2.09 -1.94 2.80
N ALA A 60 -1.61 -1.58 1.61
CA ALA A 60 -2.32 -0.62 0.75
C ALA A 60 -3.66 -1.17 0.24
N ARG A 61 -3.76 -2.48 0.00
CA ARG A 61 -5.03 -3.14 -0.37
C ARG A 61 -6.01 -3.12 0.79
N ASP A 62 -5.56 -3.43 1.99
CA ASP A 62 -6.39 -3.39 3.19
C ASP A 62 -6.89 -1.97 3.45
N ALA A 63 -6.04 -0.95 3.26
CA ALA A 63 -6.44 0.45 3.35
C ALA A 63 -7.46 0.86 2.27
N LEU A 64 -7.31 0.34 1.05
CA LEU A 64 -8.28 0.55 -0.03
C LEU A 64 -9.63 -0.10 0.30
N GLU A 65 -9.60 -1.35 0.77
CA GLU A 65 -10.79 -2.11 1.16
C GLU A 65 -11.50 -1.43 2.34
N ALA A 66 -10.76 -0.94 3.33
CA ALA A 66 -11.31 -0.17 4.44
C ALA A 66 -12.00 1.12 3.96
N ARG A 67 -11.39 1.85 3.00
CA ARG A 67 -12.02 3.03 2.38
C ARG A 67 -13.28 2.70 1.59
N GLN A 68 -13.32 1.54 0.91
CA GLN A 68 -14.49 1.09 0.17
C GLN A 68 -15.62 0.60 1.09
N LYS A 69 -15.29 -0.11 2.17
CA LYS A 69 -16.26 -0.60 3.15
C LYS A 69 -16.86 0.51 4.01
N PHE A 70 -16.11 1.58 4.26
CA PHE A 70 -16.57 2.74 5.02
C PHE A 70 -16.56 4.01 4.17
N PRO A 71 -17.53 4.18 3.25
CA PRO A 71 -17.76 5.49 2.67
C PRO A 71 -18.10 6.44 3.82
N SER A 72 -17.35 7.53 3.94
CA SER A 72 -17.50 8.61 4.94
C SER A 72 -18.93 9.19 5.04
N VAL A 73 -19.81 8.83 4.10
CA VAL A 73 -21.25 9.10 4.07
C VAL A 73 -21.98 8.49 5.28
N LEU A 74 -21.58 7.32 5.78
CA LEU A 74 -22.27 6.67 6.92
C LEU A 74 -22.01 7.37 8.25
N LEU A 75 -20.81 7.95 8.44
CA LEU A 75 -20.48 8.71 9.65
C LEU A 75 -21.22 10.06 9.71
N SER A 76 -21.41 10.72 8.57
CA SER A 76 -22.15 12.00 8.52
C SER A 76 -23.65 11.81 8.76
N ALA A 77 -24.25 10.71 8.28
CA ALA A 77 -25.66 10.40 8.50
C ALA A 77 -25.96 10.05 9.98
N ALA A 78 -25.11 9.22 10.61
CA ALA A 78 -25.24 8.86 12.03
C ALA A 78 -24.95 10.03 12.98
N ALA A 79 -24.01 10.92 12.63
CA ALA A 79 -23.76 12.13 13.41
C ALA A 79 -24.94 13.12 13.33
N LYS A 80 -25.54 13.31 12.14
CA LYS A 80 -26.69 14.21 11.95
C LYS A 80 -27.94 13.72 12.69
N SER A 81 -28.20 12.41 12.73
CA SER A 81 -29.35 11.85 13.47
C SER A 81 -29.21 12.04 14.99
N HIS A 82 -28.00 11.93 15.54
CA HIS A 82 -27.75 12.14 16.98
C HIS A 82 -27.96 13.60 17.41
N TYR A 83 -27.59 14.58 16.58
CA TYR A 83 -27.87 16.00 16.86
C TYR A 83 -29.34 16.35 16.65
N ALA A 84 -30.01 15.81 15.62
CA ALA A 84 -31.45 16.03 15.41
C ALA A 84 -32.32 15.49 16.57
N ALA A 85 -31.97 14.32 17.13
CA ALA A 85 -32.67 13.74 18.27
C ALA A 85 -32.50 14.54 19.58
N ARG A 86 -31.41 15.30 19.71
CA ARG A 86 -31.13 16.10 20.91
C ARG A 86 -31.97 17.39 20.98
N TRP A 87 -32.41 17.93 19.84
CA TRP A 87 -33.20 19.17 19.79
C TRP A 87 -34.70 18.96 20.03
N HIS A 88 -35.23 17.75 19.84
CA HIS A 88 -36.67 17.47 20.00
C HIS A 88 -37.09 17.11 21.43
N ARG A 89 -36.17 17.16 22.40
CA ARG A 89 -36.41 16.82 23.82
C ARG A 89 -36.40 18.06 24.74
N MET A 90 -36.44 19.25 24.16
CA MET A 90 -36.32 20.54 24.86
C MET A 90 -37.45 21.52 24.52
N LEU A 91 -38.59 21.01 24.02
CA LEU A 91 -39.87 21.71 23.92
C LEU A 91 -40.93 20.93 24.70
#